data_AF-A0A4Y4E842-F1
#
_entry.id   AF-A0A4Y4E842-F1
#
_cell.length_a   1.000
_cell.length_b   1.000
_cell.length_c   1.000
_cell.angle_alpha   90.00
_cell.angle_beta   90.00
_cell.angle_gamma   90.00
#
_symmetry.space_group_name_H-M   'P 1'
#
loop_
_entity.id
_entity.type
_entity.pdbx_description
1 polymer ?
#
loop_
_entity_poly.entity_id
_entity_poly.type
_entity_poly.pdbx_seq_one_letter_code
_entity_poly.pdbx_strand_id
1 'polypeptide(L)' 'MILHVRRLDPPFAAYVVAFRDWLRAVPAEAAAYEATKRSLAARHADADDYDDYTRDKTAFLDAAQARMERWTAEVGTSS' A
#
# COMPACT_ATOMS: atom_id res chain seq x y z
N MET A 1 6.25 -12.33 -14.11
CA MET A 1 7.02 -11.09 -13.89
C MET A 1 6.11 -9.92 -14.25
N ILE A 2 5.82 -9.01 -13.31
CA ILE A 2 5.03 -7.81 -13.61
C ILE A 2 6.01 -6.64 -13.69
N LEU A 3 6.09 -6.00 -14.87
CA LEU A 3 6.94 -4.84 -15.12
C LEU A 3 6.08 -3.57 -15.13
N HIS A 4 6.29 -2.69 -14.17
CA HIS A 4 5.65 -1.37 -14.15
C HIS A 4 6.63 -0.34 -14.71
N VAL A 5 6.41 0.11 -15.96
CA VAL A 5 7.11 1.25 -16.55
C VAL A 5 6.27 2.50 -16.32
N ARG A 6 6.82 3.52 -15.66
CA ARG A 6 6.13 4.79 -15.38
C ARG A 6 7.02 5.94 -15.82
N ARG A 7 6.41 6.99 -16.39
CA ARG A 7 7.05 8.30 -16.59
C ARG A 7 7.40 8.85 -15.19
N LEU A 8 8.51 9.58 -15.06
CA LEU A 8 8.93 10.26 -13.84
C LEU A 8 7.88 11.31 -13.45
N ASP A 9 6.80 10.87 -12.81
CA ASP A 9 5.94 11.72 -12.01
C ASP A 9 6.48 11.62 -10.59
N PRO A 10 7.15 12.68 -10.09
CA PRO A 10 7.94 12.62 -8.87
C PRO A 10 7.16 12.15 -7.60
N PRO A 11 5.88 12.49 -7.38
CA PRO A 11 5.22 12.16 -6.11
C PRO A 11 4.87 10.68 -5.98
N PHE A 12 4.41 10.02 -7.06
CA PHE A 12 4.02 8.60 -6.98
C PHE A 12 5.23 7.67 -6.87
N ALA A 13 6.32 7.98 -7.57
CA ALA A 13 7.54 7.19 -7.47
C ALA A 13 8.15 7.25 -6.06
N ALA A 14 8.17 8.44 -5.45
CA ALA A 14 8.61 8.63 -4.07
C ALA A 14 7.73 7.85 -3.08
N TYR A 15 6.41 7.88 -3.26
CA TYR A 15 5.48 7.11 -2.45
C TYR A 15 5.77 5.61 -2.50
N VAL A 16 5.94 5.02 -3.70
CA VAL A 16 6.19 3.57 -3.83
C VAL A 16 7.50 3.15 -3.13
N VAL A 17 8.52 4.00 -3.19
CA VAL A 17 9.80 3.76 -2.51
C VAL A 17 9.64 3.83 -0.98
N ALA A 18 9.03 4.91 -0.47
CA ALA A 18 8.78 5.08 0.95
C ALA A 18 7.92 3.93 1.53
N PHE A 19 6.89 3.52 0.79
CA PHE A 19 6.02 2.42 1.17
C PHE A 19 6.77 1.10 1.28
N ARG A 20 7.64 0.79 0.32
CA ARG A 20 8.50 -0.40 0.36
C ARG A 20 9.42 -0.38 1.57
N ASP A 21 10.05 0.76 1.85
CA ASP A 21 11.03 0.87 2.92
C ASP A 21 10.36 0.77 4.30
N TRP A 22 9.17 1.35 4.47
CA TRP A 22 8.32 1.17 5.65
C TRP A 22 7.97 -0.30 5.92
N LEU A 23 7.48 -1.02 4.90
CA LEU A 23 7.12 -2.45 5.06
C LEU A 23 8.32 -3.34 5.42
N ARG A 24 9.54 -2.95 5.00
CA ARG A 24 10.78 -3.66 5.37
C ARG A 24 11.21 -3.36 6.81
N ALA A 25 10.97 -2.14 7.28
CA ALA A 25 11.32 -1.71 8.63
C ALA A 25 10.33 -2.22 9.70
N VAL A 26 9.05 -2.44 9.33
CA VAL A 26 7.99 -2.82 10.27
C VAL A 26 7.32 -4.14 9.86
N PRO A 27 7.83 -5.31 10.31
CA PRO A 27 7.29 -6.62 9.94
C PRO A 27 5.80 -6.82 10.28
N ALA A 28 5.32 -6.20 11.36
CA ALA A 28 3.90 -6.25 11.74
C ALA A 28 3.00 -5.60 10.67
N GLU A 29 3.45 -4.50 10.06
CA GLU A 29 2.72 -3.80 9.01
C GLU A 29 2.77 -4.57 7.69
N ALA A 30 3.87 -5.25 7.40
CA ALA A 30 3.94 -6.20 6.27
C ALA A 30 2.92 -7.34 6.42
N ALA A 31 2.78 -7.92 7.61
CA ALA A 31 1.80 -8.96 7.88
C ALA A 31 0.35 -8.44 7.74
N ALA A 32 0.05 -7.24 8.26
CA ALA A 32 -1.26 -6.60 8.11
C ALA A 32 -1.58 -6.29 6.64
N TYR A 33 -0.59 -5.81 5.87
CA TYR A 33 -0.73 -5.56 4.44
C TYR A 33 -1.00 -6.86 3.66
N GLU A 34 -0.32 -7.96 4.00
CA GLU A 34 -0.57 -9.26 3.39
C GLU A 34 -1.97 -9.79 3.69
N ALA A 35 -2.39 -9.78 4.96
CA ALA A 35 -3.72 -10.25 5.37
C ALA A 35 -4.84 -9.49 4.65
N THR A 36 -4.67 -8.18 4.49
CA THR A 36 -5.66 -7.36 3.78
C THR A 36 -5.73 -7.70 2.29
N LYS A 37 -4.58 -7.87 1.61
CA LYS A 37 -4.56 -8.32 0.22
C LYS A 37 -5.26 -9.67 0.03
N ARG A 38 -5.01 -10.62 0.94
CA ARG A 38 -5.67 -11.94 0.91
C ARG A 38 -7.18 -11.81 1.10
N SER A 39 -7.62 -10.99 2.06
CA SER A 39 -9.05 -10.76 2.29
C SER A 39 -9.74 -10.09 1.10
N LEU A 40 -9.08 -9.14 0.43
CA LEU A 40 -9.62 -8.49 -0.77
C LEU A 40 -9.68 -9.47 -1.95
N ALA A 41 -8.62 -10.26 -2.17
CA ALA A 41 -8.61 -11.29 -3.20
C ALA A 41 -9.73 -12.31 -2.98
N ALA A 42 -10.02 -12.69 -1.73
CA ALA A 42 -11.13 -13.59 -1.42
C ALA A 42 -12.51 -12.95 -1.63
N ARG A 43 -12.70 -11.68 -1.25
CA ARG A 43 -13.98 -10.97 -1.43
C ARG A 43 -14.33 -10.70 -2.89
N HIS A 44 -13.31 -10.47 -3.71
CA HIS A 44 -13.44 -10.15 -5.13
C HIS A 44 -13.10 -11.32 -6.04
N ALA A 45 -12.97 -12.54 -5.51
CA ALA A 45 -12.65 -13.74 -6.30
C ALA A 45 -13.75 -14.06 -7.33
N ASP A 46 -15.01 -13.78 -6.96
CA ASP A 46 -16.21 -14.07 -7.74
C ASP A 46 -16.95 -12.79 -8.17
N ALA A 47 -16.34 -11.62 -7.98
CA ALA A 47 -16.94 -10.35 -8.37
C ALA A 47 -16.78 -10.13 -9.88
N ASP A 48 -17.88 -10.19 -10.61
CA ASP A 48 -17.95 -9.78 -12.03
C ASP A 48 -17.71 -8.26 -12.21
N ASP A 49 -17.80 -7.48 -11.13
CA ASP A 49 -17.72 -6.02 -11.15
C ASP A 49 -16.36 -5.50 -10.65
N TYR A 50 -15.58 -4.97 -11.58
CA TYR A 50 -14.26 -4.40 -11.38
C TYR A 50 -14.28 -3.07 -10.59
N ASP A 51 -15.42 -2.38 -10.52
CA ASP A 51 -15.55 -1.09 -9.84
C ASP A 51 -15.50 -1.22 -8.31
N ASP A 52 -16.07 -2.29 -7.75
CA ASP A 52 -16.05 -2.55 -6.30
C ASP A 52 -14.65 -2.95 -5.82
N TYR A 53 -13.94 -3.75 -6.61
CA TYR A 53 -12.52 -4.06 -6.35
C TYR A 53 -11.65 -2.80 -6.35
N THR A 54 -11.91 -1.86 -7.25
CA THR A 54 -11.13 -0.61 -7.36
C THR A 54 -11.37 0.31 -6.17
N ARG A 55 -12.61 0.44 -5.71
CA ARG A 55 -12.96 1.25 -4.53
C ARG A 55 -12.37 0.68 -3.25
N ASP A 56 -12.53 -0.61 -3.00
CA ASP A 56 -12.00 -1.27 -1.80
C ASP A 56 -10.47 -1.19 -1.74
N LYS A 57 -9.81 -1.35 -2.88
CA LYS A 57 -8.36 -1.23 -2.99
C LYS A 57 -7.89 0.20 -2.74
N THR A 58 -8.64 1.19 -3.18
CA THR A 58 -8.33 2.61 -2.94
C THR A 58 -8.42 2.94 -1.45
N ALA A 59 -9.53 2.59 -0.80
CA ALA A 59 -9.72 2.80 0.64
C ALA A 59 -8.61 2.12 1.48
N PHE A 60 -8.15 0.95 1.04
CA PHE A 60 -7.02 0.27 1.67
C PHE A 60 -5.69 1.01 1.49
N LEU A 61 -5.39 1.47 0.27
CA LEU A 61 -4.16 2.21 0.00
C LEU A 61 -4.11 3.52 0.79
N ASP A 62 -5.25 4.20 0.94
CA ASP A 62 -5.38 5.41 1.76
C ASP A 62 -5.09 5.11 3.24
N ALA A 63 -5.66 4.03 3.79
CA ALA A 63 -5.41 3.62 5.17
C ALA A 63 -3.96 3.16 5.42
N ALA A 64 -3.33 2.54 4.41
CA ALA A 64 -1.93 2.14 4.48
C ALA A 64 -1.00 3.35 4.38
N GLN A 65 -1.31 4.32 3.52
CA GLN A 65 -0.59 5.59 3.40
C GLN A 65 -0.62 6.38 4.71
N ALA A 66 -1.78 6.53 5.34
CA ALA A 66 -1.90 7.22 6.62
C ALA A 66 -1.10 6.58 7.77
N ARG A 67 -0.87 5.25 7.72
CA ARG A 67 -0.01 4.54 8.68
C ARG A 67 1.47 4.77 8.40
N MET A 68 1.86 4.68 7.13
CA MET A 68 3.21 4.95 6.67
C MET A 68 3.64 6.40 6.98
N GLU A 69 2.77 7.38 6.72
CA GLU A 69 3.05 8.79 7.00
C GLU A 69 3.28 9.05 8.50
N ARG A 70 2.47 8.43 9.38
CA ARG A 70 2.66 8.50 10.83
C ARG A 70 4.00 7.92 11.27
N TRP A 71 4.34 6.73 10.78
CA TRP A 71 5.65 6.12 11.06
C TRP A 71 6.80 7.00 10.56
N THR A 72 6.67 7.57 9.35
CA THR A 72 7.71 8.43 8.77
C THR A 72 7.90 9.70 9.60
N ALA A 73 6.82 10.28 10.13
CA ALA A 73 6.90 11.40 11.06
C ALA A 73 7.58 10.98 12.37
N GLU A 74 7.25 9.84 12.95
CA GLU A 74 7.86 9.33 14.19
C GLU A 74 9.37 9.07 14.04
N VAL A 75 9.80 8.44 12.94
CA VAL A 75 11.23 8.16 12.68
C VAL A 75 11.99 9.41 12.24
N GLY A 76 11.34 10.31 11.48
CA GLY A 76 11.94 11.58 11.04
C GLY A 76 12.13 12.62 12.14
N THR A 77 11.33 12.55 13.21
CA THR A 77 11.47 13.43 14.39
C THR A 77 12.50 12.90 15.40
N SER A 78 12.97 11.66 15.23
CA SER A 78 13.96 11.02 16.10
C SER A 78 15.41 11.29 15.68
N SER A 79 15.67 12.35 14.89
CA SER A 79 17.01 12.80 14.46
C SER A 79 17.43 14.09 15.15
#